data_AF-X1JCT7-F1
#
_entry.id   AF-X1JCT7-F1
#
_cell.length_a   1.000
_cell.length_b   1.000
_cell.length_c   1.000
_cell.angle_alpha   90.00
_cell.angle_beta   90.00
_cell.angle_gamma   90.00
#
_symmetry.space_group_name_H-M   'P 1'
#
loop_
_entity.id
_entity.type
_entity.pdbx_description
1 polymer ?
#
loop_
_entity_poly.entity_id
_entity_poly.type
_entity_poly.pdbx_seq_one_letter_code
_entity_poly.pdbx_strand_id
1 'polypeptide(L)'
;MRKQEIAVVTDSVSNIPKNLIEKYKINVLPVFLRYNDKFFRNGIDITNEEVYEKIKKGEIPGASQVPLGIFLDAYKKLLKNFKSILSIHLTSELSGTYNSAVSAASRFSPSKITVFDTESVLMAEGFQVLEAARAAYTGEKIEQILKRLNYLRNKIEEYIAIDTFKYLQKIGKGRIPNLQLLIAIKLNIKPILTLKNGKIVLVKLTRSRNKALHEIVNKI
;
A
#
# COMPACT_ATOMS: atom_id res chain seq x y z
N MET A 1 -0.06 11.25 29.84
CA MET A 1 0.20 10.22 28.80
C MET A 1 1.68 10.17 28.49
N ARG A 2 2.28 8.98 28.32
CA ARG A 2 3.70 8.87 27.92
C ARG A 2 3.91 9.52 26.55
N LYS A 3 5.06 10.17 26.36
CA LYS A 3 5.44 10.74 25.06
C LYS A 3 5.61 9.60 24.06
N GLN A 4 4.96 9.70 22.90
CA GLN A 4 5.15 8.74 21.81
C GLN A 4 6.60 8.77 21.34
N GLU A 5 7.31 7.66 21.48
CA GLU A 5 8.75 7.58 21.16
C GLU A 5 9.02 7.08 19.73
N ILE A 6 8.06 6.36 19.15
CA ILE A 6 8.14 5.75 17.81
C ILE A 6 7.21 6.51 16.86
N ALA A 7 7.76 7.08 15.79
CA ALA A 7 6.96 7.60 14.69
C ALA A 7 6.53 6.46 13.76
N VAL A 8 5.29 6.49 13.29
CA VAL A 8 4.81 5.57 12.25
C VAL A 8 4.76 6.31 10.92
N VAL A 9 5.39 5.71 9.91
CA VAL A 9 5.41 6.18 8.52
C VAL A 9 4.74 5.11 7.65
N THR A 10 3.96 5.53 6.66
CA THR A 10 3.40 4.66 5.63
C THR A 10 3.34 5.42 4.31
N ASP A 11 2.81 4.79 3.25
CA ASP A 11 2.54 5.44 1.99
C ASP A 11 1.04 5.57 1.70
N SER A 12 0.70 6.37 0.69
CA SER A 12 -0.70 6.73 0.40
C SER A 12 -1.55 5.58 -0.15
N VAL A 13 -0.95 4.42 -0.47
CA VAL A 13 -1.69 3.23 -0.91
C VAL A 13 -2.43 2.56 0.24
N SER A 14 -2.02 2.80 1.49
CA SER A 14 -2.64 2.27 2.71
C SER A 14 -4.13 2.65 2.91
N ASN A 15 -4.64 3.66 2.19
CA ASN A 15 -6.05 4.12 2.21
C ASN A 15 -6.62 4.45 3.60
N ILE A 16 -5.76 4.77 4.57
CA ILE A 16 -6.20 5.06 5.93
C ILE A 16 -7.05 6.34 5.95
N PRO A 17 -8.23 6.33 6.58
CA PRO A 17 -9.05 7.54 6.74
C PRO A 17 -8.30 8.68 7.44
N LYS A 18 -8.48 9.90 6.95
CA LYS A 18 -7.80 11.12 7.44
C LYS A 18 -7.93 11.32 8.95
N ASN A 19 -9.12 11.09 9.51
CA ASN A 19 -9.38 11.22 10.94
C ASN A 19 -8.53 10.24 11.78
N LEU A 20 -8.23 9.04 11.27
CA LEU A 20 -7.37 8.08 11.95
C LEU A 20 -5.89 8.44 11.79
N ILE A 21 -5.49 8.95 10.61
CA ILE A 21 -4.14 9.49 10.38
C ILE A 21 -3.84 10.60 11.39
N GLU A 22 -4.75 11.56 11.55
CA GLU A 22 -4.62 12.67 12.49
C GLU A 22 -4.61 12.19 13.94
N LYS A 23 -5.56 11.31 14.32
CA LYS A 23 -5.68 10.78 15.68
C LYS A 23 -4.41 10.08 16.15
N TYR A 24 -3.80 9.26 15.30
CA TYR A 24 -2.60 8.48 15.65
C TYR A 24 -1.30 9.09 15.13
N LYS A 25 -1.34 10.31 14.57
CA LYS A 25 -0.18 11.05 14.05
C LYS A 25 0.64 10.23 13.05
N ILE A 26 -0.05 9.52 12.14
CA ILE A 26 0.57 8.70 11.11
C ILE A 26 1.15 9.60 10.02
N ASN A 27 2.37 9.33 9.59
CA ASN A 27 3.03 10.11 8.55
C ASN A 27 2.86 9.37 7.21
N VAL A 28 1.99 9.87 6.34
CA VAL A 28 1.71 9.26 5.03
C VAL A 28 2.55 9.94 3.95
N LEU A 29 3.35 9.16 3.22
CA LEU A 29 4.14 9.64 2.10
C LEU A 29 3.41 9.35 0.76
N PRO A 30 3.35 10.31 -0.16
CA PRO A 30 2.59 10.14 -1.38
C PRO A 30 3.32 9.23 -2.37
N VAL A 31 2.63 8.21 -2.88
CA VAL A 31 3.03 7.64 -4.19
C VAL A 31 2.70 8.65 -5.29
N PHE A 32 3.32 8.47 -6.47
CA PHE A 32 3.17 9.41 -7.57
C PHE A 32 2.35 8.81 -8.71
N LEU A 33 1.47 9.62 -9.27
CA LEU A 33 0.74 9.33 -10.50
C LEU A 33 1.37 10.12 -11.64
N ARG A 34 1.69 9.42 -12.74
CA ARG A 34 2.31 10.01 -13.93
C ARG A 34 1.29 10.14 -15.04
N TYR A 35 1.09 11.37 -15.50
CA TYR A 35 0.35 11.67 -16.73
C TYR A 35 1.32 12.31 -17.72
N ASN A 36 1.61 11.61 -18.82
CA ASN A 36 2.64 12.01 -19.78
C ASN A 36 3.98 12.24 -19.06
N ASP A 37 4.51 13.46 -19.09
CA ASP A 37 5.77 13.86 -18.45
C ASP A 37 5.57 14.56 -17.09
N LYS A 38 4.34 14.59 -16.57
CA LYS A 38 4.01 15.23 -15.29
C LYS A 38 3.76 14.19 -14.21
N PHE A 39 4.24 14.48 -13.00
CA PHE A 39 4.06 13.66 -11.81
C PHE A 39 3.23 14.41 -10.78
N PHE A 40 2.27 13.70 -10.18
CA PHE A 40 1.35 14.23 -9.18
C PHE A 40 1.41 13.38 -7.93
N ARG A 41 1.55 14.01 -6.75
CA ARG A 41 1.47 13.32 -5.46
C ARG A 41 0.03 12.89 -5.20
N ASN A 42 -0.19 11.58 -5.06
CA ASN A 42 -1.50 11.01 -4.83
C ASN A 42 -2.10 11.52 -3.51
N GLY A 43 -3.31 12.07 -3.57
CA GLY A 43 -4.01 12.63 -2.41
C GLY A 43 -3.51 14.01 -1.96
N ILE A 44 -2.54 14.60 -2.66
CA ILE A 44 -2.01 15.94 -2.39
C ILE A 44 -2.19 16.86 -3.61
N ASP A 45 -1.59 16.50 -4.74
CA ASP A 45 -1.67 17.30 -5.98
C ASP A 45 -2.86 16.90 -6.85
N ILE A 46 -3.43 15.71 -6.61
CA ILE A 46 -4.56 15.18 -7.35
C ILE A 46 -5.42 14.29 -6.44
N THR A 47 -6.75 14.46 -6.51
CA THR A 47 -7.71 13.66 -5.75
C THR A 47 -8.08 12.37 -6.49
N ASN A 48 -8.69 11.42 -5.78
CA ASN A 48 -9.18 10.20 -6.41
C ASN A 48 -10.28 10.48 -7.43
N GLU A 49 -11.16 11.44 -7.16
CA GLU A 49 -12.23 11.87 -8.06
C GLU A 49 -11.65 12.41 -9.38
N GLU A 50 -10.63 13.27 -9.30
CA GLU A 50 -9.94 13.80 -10.49
C GLU A 50 -9.26 12.70 -11.30
N VAL A 51 -8.64 11.72 -10.62
CA VAL A 51 -8.05 10.54 -11.29
C VAL A 51 -9.13 9.75 -12.03
N TYR A 52 -10.28 9.49 -11.40
CA TYR A 52 -11.36 8.76 -12.06
C TYR A 52 -11.96 9.52 -13.23
N GLU A 53 -12.12 10.85 -13.14
CA GLU A 53 -12.57 11.68 -14.25
C GLU A 53 -11.60 11.64 -15.44
N LYS A 54 -10.29 11.66 -15.18
CA LYS A 54 -9.25 11.48 -16.21
C LYS A 54 -9.31 10.09 -16.85
N ILE A 55 -9.48 9.04 -16.04
CA ILE A 55 -9.63 7.66 -16.54
C ILE A 55 -10.86 7.53 -17.45
N LYS A 56 -12.00 8.16 -17.10
CA LYS A 56 -13.20 8.19 -17.95
C LYS A 56 -12.94 8.85 -19.31
N LYS A 57 -12.09 9.88 -19.35
CA LYS A 57 -11.62 10.54 -20.57
C LYS A 57 -10.54 9.77 -21.35
N GLY A 58 -10.12 8.60 -20.85
CA GLY A 58 -9.12 7.74 -21.47
C GLY A 58 -7.68 8.03 -21.05
N GLU A 59 -7.46 9.03 -20.20
CA GLU A 59 -6.16 9.36 -19.61
C GLU A 59 -5.89 8.41 -18.43
N ILE A 60 -5.18 7.30 -18.69
CA ILE A 60 -4.83 6.31 -17.66
C ILE A 60 -3.42 6.63 -17.15
N PRO A 61 -3.27 6.97 -15.85
CA PRO A 61 -1.96 7.32 -15.31
C PRO A 61 -1.05 6.10 -15.20
N GLY A 62 0.25 6.33 -15.33
CA GLY A 62 1.25 5.43 -14.75
C GLY A 62 1.34 5.62 -13.25
N ALA A 63 1.78 4.61 -12.51
CA ALA A 63 2.09 4.72 -11.09
C ALA A 63 3.61 4.69 -10.88
N SER A 64 4.10 5.48 -9.93
CA SER A 64 5.51 5.52 -9.52
C SER A 64 5.62 5.41 -7.99
N GLN A 65 6.69 4.77 -7.54
CA GLN A 65 7.00 4.60 -6.12
C GLN A 65 7.24 5.94 -5.41
N VAL A 66 7.27 5.92 -4.08
CA VAL A 66 7.75 7.05 -3.29
C VAL A 66 9.27 7.20 -3.52
N PRO A 67 9.77 8.36 -4.00
CA PRO A 67 11.20 8.57 -4.21
C PRO A 67 12.01 8.53 -2.92
N LEU A 68 13.24 8.03 -3.00
CA LEU A 68 14.18 7.94 -1.86
C LEU A 68 14.37 9.29 -1.13
N GLY A 69 14.43 10.40 -1.86
CA GLY A 69 14.60 11.73 -1.26
C GLY A 69 13.48 12.10 -0.29
N ILE A 70 12.23 11.72 -0.59
CA ILE A 70 11.08 11.99 0.28
C ILE A 70 11.19 11.22 1.59
N PHE A 71 11.64 9.97 1.54
CA PHE A 71 11.94 9.19 2.74
C PHE A 71 13.04 9.83 3.57
N LEU A 72 14.16 10.24 2.95
CA LEU A 72 15.27 10.87 3.67
C LEU A 72 14.82 12.13 4.42
N ASP A 73 14.02 12.99 3.78
CA ASP A 73 13.54 14.22 4.38
C ASP A 73 12.55 13.94 5.52
N ALA A 74 11.62 13.01 5.31
CA ALA A 74 10.68 12.57 6.34
C ALA A 74 11.41 11.99 7.56
N TYR A 75 12.36 11.09 7.34
CA TYR A 75 13.12 10.44 8.40
C TYR A 75 13.98 11.44 9.18
N LYS A 76 14.70 12.34 8.49
CA LYS A 76 15.46 13.43 9.14
C LYS A 76 14.57 14.31 10.02
N LYS A 77 13.38 14.67 9.53
CA LYS A 77 12.43 15.51 10.28
C LYS A 77 11.88 14.79 11.51
N LEU A 78 11.50 13.52 11.38
CA LEU A 78 10.90 12.75 12.46
C LEU A 78 11.92 12.41 13.57
N LEU A 79 13.16 12.06 13.22
CA LEU A 79 14.20 11.72 14.20
C LEU A 79 14.64 12.91 15.08
N LYS A 80 14.20 14.14 14.78
CA LYS A 80 14.37 15.29 15.69
C LYS A 80 13.47 15.20 16.92
N ASN A 81 12.31 14.53 16.80
CA ASN A 81 11.25 14.52 17.81
C ASN A 81 10.95 13.13 18.39
N PHE A 82 11.30 12.08 17.64
CA PHE A 82 11.07 10.68 17.97
C PHE A 82 12.40 9.94 18.14
N LYS A 83 12.42 8.91 19.00
CA LYS A 83 13.62 8.09 19.23
C LYS A 83 13.92 7.17 18.05
N SER A 84 12.86 6.65 17.42
CA SER A 84 12.93 5.76 16.26
C SER A 84 11.70 5.90 15.35
N ILE A 85 11.76 5.27 14.18
CA ILE A 85 10.73 5.23 13.16
C ILE A 85 10.40 3.78 12.82
N LEU A 86 9.11 3.47 12.74
CA LEU A 86 8.60 2.26 12.12
C LEU A 86 7.93 2.63 10.79
N SER A 87 8.55 2.25 9.68
CA SER A 87 8.12 2.60 8.32
C SER A 87 7.48 1.39 7.64
N ILE A 88 6.17 1.42 7.45
CA ILE A 88 5.33 0.29 7.05
C ILE A 88 4.75 0.57 5.67
N HIS A 89 5.03 -0.28 4.69
CA HIS A 89 4.71 0.02 3.29
C HIS A 89 4.02 -1.14 2.58
N LEU A 90 3.33 -0.79 1.49
CA LEU A 90 2.82 -1.77 0.55
C LEU A 90 3.90 -2.75 0.11
N THR A 91 3.45 -3.92 -0.33
CA THR A 91 4.35 -5.02 -0.70
C THR A 91 5.47 -4.65 -1.68
N SER A 92 6.68 -5.12 -1.39
CA SER A 92 7.85 -4.97 -2.26
C SER A 92 7.70 -5.66 -3.62
N GLU A 93 6.81 -6.65 -3.72
CA GLU A 93 6.54 -7.39 -4.96
C GLU A 93 5.76 -6.57 -6.00
N LEU A 94 5.07 -5.50 -5.56
CA LEU A 94 4.27 -4.65 -6.45
C LEU A 94 4.86 -3.25 -6.63
N SER A 95 5.73 -2.80 -5.73
CA SER A 95 6.28 -1.45 -5.78
C SER A 95 7.69 -1.36 -5.19
N GLY A 96 8.54 -0.52 -5.80
CA GLY A 96 9.84 -0.17 -5.25
C GLY A 96 9.80 0.78 -4.04
N THR A 97 8.61 1.15 -3.54
CA THR A 97 8.44 2.01 -2.35
C THR A 97 9.15 1.41 -1.14
N TYR A 98 8.91 0.12 -0.84
CA TYR A 98 9.60 -0.57 0.27
C TYR A 98 11.12 -0.51 0.12
N ASN A 99 11.64 -0.82 -1.07
CA ASN A 99 13.09 -0.77 -1.33
C ASN A 99 13.66 0.65 -1.21
N SER A 100 12.88 1.68 -1.58
CA SER A 100 13.27 3.08 -1.39
C SER A 100 13.33 3.45 0.09
N ALA A 101 12.36 2.96 0.89
CA ALA A 101 12.34 3.13 2.33
C ALA A 101 13.55 2.47 3.00
N VAL A 102 13.88 1.23 2.61
CA VAL A 102 15.08 0.50 3.08
C VAL A 102 16.36 1.25 2.71
N SER A 103 16.48 1.70 1.46
CA SER A 103 17.65 2.44 0.97
C SER A 103 17.82 3.81 1.64
N ALA A 104 16.72 4.46 2.04
CA ALA A 104 16.77 5.67 2.84
C ALA A 104 17.14 5.36 4.30
N ALA A 105 16.59 4.28 4.88
CA ALA A 105 16.87 3.87 6.25
C ALA A 105 18.35 3.51 6.48
N SER A 106 19.02 2.93 5.47
CA SER A 106 20.46 2.60 5.55
C SER A 106 21.39 3.82 5.66
N ARG A 107 20.87 5.04 5.45
CA ARG A 107 21.61 6.29 5.69
C ARG A 107 21.62 6.74 7.15
N PHE A 108 20.95 6.00 8.03
CA PHE A 108 20.85 6.26 9.47
C PHE A 108 21.38 5.07 10.27
N SER A 109 21.62 5.26 11.56
CA SER A 109 22.02 4.16 12.44
C SER A 109 20.95 3.04 12.44
N PRO A 110 21.33 1.74 12.39
CA PRO A 110 20.39 0.63 12.26
C PRO A 110 19.27 0.57 13.31
N SER A 111 19.52 1.10 14.51
CA SER A 111 18.53 1.15 15.60
C SER A 111 17.48 2.27 15.47
N LYS A 112 17.64 3.18 14.49
CA LYS A 112 16.76 4.35 14.35
C LYS A 112 15.53 4.09 13.51
N ILE A 113 15.62 3.21 12.52
CA ILE A 113 14.56 3.03 11.53
C ILE A 113 14.39 1.55 11.23
N THR A 114 13.19 1.04 11.46
CA THR A 114 12.79 -0.28 11.03
C THR A 114 11.80 -0.15 9.90
N VAL A 115 12.10 -0.79 8.77
CA VAL A 115 11.19 -0.84 7.62
C VAL A 115 10.48 -2.19 7.62
N PHE A 116 9.17 -2.18 7.39
CA PHE A 116 8.31 -3.36 7.42
C PHE A 116 7.55 -3.47 6.10
N ASP A 117 7.77 -4.57 5.39
CA ASP A 117 6.98 -4.96 4.22
C ASP A 117 5.64 -5.53 4.69
N THR A 118 4.51 -4.99 4.25
CA THR A 118 3.21 -5.53 4.67
C THR A 118 2.78 -6.79 3.95
N GLU A 119 3.44 -7.14 2.83
CA GLU A 119 2.98 -8.18 1.89
C GLU A 119 1.52 -8.00 1.43
N SER A 120 1.01 -6.78 1.56
CA SER A 120 -0.38 -6.40 1.29
C SER A 120 -0.44 -5.06 0.58
N VAL A 121 -1.64 -4.64 0.18
CA VAL A 121 -1.94 -3.31 -0.35
C VAL A 121 -3.21 -2.76 0.27
N LEU A 122 -3.59 -1.52 -0.06
CA LEU A 122 -4.89 -0.93 0.30
C LEU A 122 -5.15 -0.99 1.82
N MET A 123 -6.39 -1.25 2.24
CA MET A 123 -6.71 -1.33 3.67
C MET A 123 -6.11 -2.56 4.36
N ALA A 124 -5.67 -3.60 3.64
CA ALA A 124 -4.92 -4.69 4.24
C ALA A 124 -3.55 -4.20 4.77
N GLU A 125 -2.87 -3.34 4.03
CA GLU A 125 -1.73 -2.54 4.54
C GLU A 125 -2.20 -1.59 5.66
N GLY A 126 -3.27 -0.83 5.43
CA GLY A 126 -3.81 0.15 6.39
C GLY A 126 -4.11 -0.43 7.78
N PHE A 127 -4.63 -1.66 7.87
CA PHE A 127 -4.89 -2.33 9.15
C PHE A 127 -3.60 -2.62 9.93
N GLN A 128 -2.53 -3.03 9.24
CA GLN A 128 -1.22 -3.24 9.86
C GLN A 128 -0.64 -1.91 10.37
N VAL A 129 -0.74 -0.84 9.58
CA VAL A 129 -0.30 0.50 9.98
C VAL A 129 -1.09 1.00 11.20
N LEU A 130 -2.42 0.82 11.20
CA LEU A 130 -3.28 1.26 12.31
C LEU A 130 -2.97 0.51 13.61
N GLU A 131 -2.69 -0.78 13.56
CA GLU A 131 -2.27 -1.54 14.73
C GLU A 131 -0.93 -1.01 15.28
N ALA A 132 0.06 -0.82 14.41
CA ALA A 132 1.35 -0.26 14.80
C ALA A 132 1.21 1.14 15.40
N ALA A 133 0.40 2.00 14.78
CA ALA A 133 0.19 3.37 15.23
C ALA A 133 -0.51 3.42 16.59
N ARG A 134 -1.50 2.55 16.84
CA ARG A 134 -2.14 2.40 18.16
C ARG A 134 -1.15 1.96 19.23
N ALA A 135 -0.36 0.93 18.96
CA ALA A 135 0.62 0.41 19.91
C ALA A 135 1.77 1.40 20.17
N ALA A 136 2.24 2.10 19.14
CA ALA A 136 3.22 3.18 19.29
C ALA A 136 2.65 4.34 20.11
N TYR A 137 1.38 4.69 19.89
CA TYR A 137 0.67 5.75 20.62
C TYR A 137 0.49 5.43 22.11
N THR A 138 0.32 4.16 22.47
CA THR A 138 0.26 3.70 23.88
C THR A 138 1.65 3.47 24.50
N GLY A 139 2.73 3.62 23.73
CA GLY A 139 4.11 3.52 24.20
C GLY A 139 4.64 2.09 24.29
N GLU A 140 4.10 1.16 23.50
CA GLU A 140 4.65 -0.19 23.36
C GLU A 140 6.04 -0.17 22.69
N LYS A 141 6.85 -1.19 22.99
CA LYS A 141 8.19 -1.30 22.40
C LYS A 141 8.13 -1.84 20.97
N ILE A 142 9.09 -1.45 20.16
CA ILE A 142 9.12 -1.81 18.73
C ILE A 142 9.09 -3.33 18.49
N GLU A 143 9.74 -4.12 19.35
CA GLU A 143 9.77 -5.58 19.24
C GLU A 143 8.38 -6.20 19.42
N GLN A 144 7.59 -5.64 20.33
CA GLN A 144 6.20 -6.07 20.57
C GLN A 144 5.31 -5.72 19.38
N ILE A 145 5.49 -4.51 18.83
CA ILE A 145 4.77 -4.06 17.64
C ILE A 145 5.09 -4.98 16.45
N LEU A 146 6.37 -5.24 16.18
CA LEU A 146 6.80 -6.12 15.09
C LEU A 146 6.26 -7.54 15.24
N LYS A 147 6.20 -8.08 16.47
CA LYS A 147 5.59 -9.39 16.72
C LYS A 147 4.11 -9.41 16.31
N ARG A 148 3.35 -8.36 16.64
CA ARG A 148 1.94 -8.22 16.21
C ARG A 148 1.82 -8.08 14.70
N LEU A 149 2.67 -7.27 14.08
CA LEU A 149 2.62 -7.08 12.64
C LEU A 149 2.94 -8.36 11.87
N ASN A 150 3.93 -9.14 12.31
CA ASN A 150 4.20 -10.46 11.72
C ASN A 150 3.03 -11.43 11.90
N TYR A 151 2.34 -11.40 13.03
CA TYR A 151 1.12 -12.18 13.22
C TYR A 151 0.00 -11.73 12.26
N LEU A 152 -0.25 -10.42 12.17
CA LEU A 152 -1.28 -9.85 11.30
C LEU A 152 -1.01 -10.11 9.82
N ARG A 153 0.24 -9.96 9.37
CA ARG A 153 0.66 -10.25 8.00
C ARG A 153 0.24 -11.66 7.57
N ASN A 154 0.33 -12.64 8.47
CA ASN A 154 -0.03 -14.04 8.21
C ASN A 154 -1.53 -14.35 8.38
N LYS A 155 -2.34 -13.38 8.83
CA LYS A 155 -3.77 -13.55 9.10
C LYS A 155 -4.67 -12.67 8.26
N ILE A 156 -4.12 -11.64 7.64
CA ILE A 156 -4.84 -10.77 6.74
C ILE A 156 -5.04 -11.49 5.41
N GLU A 157 -6.30 -11.55 4.99
CA GLU A 157 -6.70 -12.01 3.67
C GLU A 157 -7.32 -10.83 2.93
N GLU A 158 -6.94 -10.64 1.67
CA GLU A 158 -7.53 -9.64 0.81
C GLU A 158 -7.98 -10.25 -0.52
N TYR A 159 -9.17 -9.85 -0.96
CA TYR A 159 -9.76 -10.31 -2.21
C TYR A 159 -10.22 -9.12 -3.03
N ILE A 160 -9.82 -9.11 -4.30
CA ILE A 160 -10.03 -7.99 -5.21
C ILE A 160 -10.84 -8.48 -6.41
N ALA A 161 -12.11 -8.07 -6.49
CA ALA A 161 -12.94 -8.28 -7.67
C ALA A 161 -12.67 -7.17 -8.69
N ILE A 162 -12.14 -7.54 -9.86
CA ILE A 162 -11.84 -6.58 -10.91
C ILE A 162 -12.95 -6.58 -11.96
N ASP A 163 -13.38 -5.38 -12.36
CA ASP A 163 -14.44 -5.23 -13.34
C ASP A 163 -13.93 -5.35 -14.79
N THR A 164 -12.69 -4.96 -15.07
CA THR A 164 -12.12 -5.05 -16.42
C THR A 164 -10.61 -5.23 -16.41
N PHE A 165 -10.11 -6.04 -17.34
CA PHE A 165 -8.68 -6.18 -17.59
C PHE A 165 -8.07 -4.96 -18.29
N LYS A 166 -8.87 -4.02 -18.82
CA LYS A 166 -8.38 -2.82 -19.53
C LYS A 166 -7.31 -2.07 -18.72
N TYR A 167 -7.55 -1.91 -17.41
CA TYR A 167 -6.62 -1.18 -16.53
C TYR A 167 -5.47 -2.08 -16.08
N LEU A 168 -5.75 -3.33 -15.71
CA LEU A 168 -4.71 -4.31 -15.34
C LEU A 168 -3.69 -4.49 -16.46
N GLN A 169 -4.12 -4.52 -17.73
CA GLN A 169 -3.26 -4.58 -18.90
C GLN A 169 -2.26 -3.43 -18.97
N LYS A 170 -2.73 -2.21 -18.71
CA LYS A 170 -1.94 -1.00 -18.85
C LYS A 170 -0.96 -0.79 -17.70
N ILE A 171 -1.36 -1.10 -16.46
CA ILE A 171 -0.56 -0.78 -15.26
C ILE A 171 -0.14 -1.99 -14.42
N GLY A 172 -0.60 -3.18 -14.79
CA GLY A 172 -0.31 -4.44 -14.09
C GLY A 172 0.80 -5.28 -14.73
N LYS A 173 1.41 -4.83 -15.85
CA LYS A 173 2.56 -5.50 -16.47
C LYS A 173 3.71 -5.59 -15.45
N GLY A 174 4.21 -6.79 -15.21
CA GLY A 174 5.25 -7.08 -14.21
C GLY A 174 4.74 -7.27 -12.77
N ARG A 175 3.47 -6.91 -12.48
CA ARG A 175 2.84 -7.03 -11.15
C ARG A 175 1.88 -8.20 -11.04
N ILE A 176 1.36 -8.67 -12.17
CA ILE A 176 0.41 -9.79 -12.24
C ILE A 176 1.05 -10.91 -13.09
N PRO A 177 1.42 -12.04 -12.46
CA PRO A 177 1.90 -13.21 -13.18
C PRO A 177 0.89 -13.69 -14.22
N ASN A 178 1.36 -14.12 -15.39
CA ASN A 178 0.52 -14.69 -16.46
C ASN A 178 -0.65 -13.81 -16.93
N LEU A 179 -0.58 -12.49 -16.71
CA LEU A 179 -1.63 -11.55 -17.11
C LEU A 179 -1.98 -11.68 -18.59
N GLN A 180 -1.00 -11.93 -19.47
CA GLN A 180 -1.20 -12.14 -20.90
C GLN A 180 -2.13 -13.33 -21.21
N LEU A 181 -1.97 -14.43 -20.47
CA LEU A 181 -2.82 -15.61 -20.62
C LEU A 181 -4.27 -15.31 -20.18
N LEU A 182 -4.45 -14.56 -19.09
CA LEU A 182 -5.79 -14.18 -18.60
C LEU A 182 -6.54 -13.30 -19.60
N ILE A 183 -5.83 -12.46 -20.35
CA ILE A 183 -6.41 -11.59 -21.38
C ILE A 183 -6.84 -12.39 -22.61
N ALA A 184 -6.15 -13.51 -22.90
CA ALA A 184 -6.45 -14.36 -24.05
C ALA A 184 -7.77 -15.16 -23.92
N ILE A 185 -8.29 -15.34 -22.70
CA ILE A 185 -9.46 -16.19 -22.38
C ILE A 185 -10.83 -15.59 -22.86
N LYS A 186 -10.83 -14.53 -23.69
CA LYS A 186 -12.00 -13.79 -24.23
C LYS A 186 -12.74 -12.87 -23.23
N LEU A 187 -13.50 -11.92 -23.83
CA LEU A 187 -14.27 -10.83 -23.21
C LEU A 187 -15.34 -11.32 -22.21
N ASN A 188 -15.57 -10.52 -21.16
CA ASN A 188 -16.64 -10.65 -20.15
C ASN A 188 -16.38 -11.55 -18.91
N ILE A 189 -15.13 -11.88 -18.63
CA ILE A 189 -14.72 -12.46 -17.33
C ILE A 189 -14.38 -11.36 -16.29
N LYS A 190 -14.77 -11.60 -15.05
CA LYS A 190 -14.54 -10.76 -13.87
C LYS A 190 -13.67 -11.57 -12.89
N PRO A 191 -12.34 -11.38 -12.89
CA PRO A 191 -11.45 -12.16 -12.05
C PRO A 191 -11.58 -11.71 -10.60
N ILE A 192 -11.38 -12.67 -9.70
CA ILE A 192 -11.13 -12.42 -8.30
C ILE A 192 -9.66 -12.71 -8.05
N LEU A 193 -8.96 -11.72 -7.53
CA LEU A 193 -7.53 -11.77 -7.23
C LEU A 193 -7.33 -11.75 -5.72
N THR A 194 -6.17 -12.21 -5.28
CA THR A 194 -5.69 -12.09 -3.89
C THR A 194 -4.20 -11.78 -3.90
N LEU A 195 -3.64 -11.47 -2.73
CA LEU A 195 -2.19 -11.42 -2.52
C LEU A 195 -1.74 -12.65 -1.73
N LYS A 196 -0.70 -13.32 -2.23
CA LYS A 196 -0.03 -14.42 -1.53
C LYS A 196 1.47 -14.18 -1.56
N ASN A 197 2.07 -14.07 -0.37
CA ASN A 197 3.47 -13.67 -0.20
C ASN A 197 3.78 -12.37 -0.96
N GLY A 198 2.92 -11.36 -0.84
CA GLY A 198 3.02 -10.09 -1.56
C GLY A 198 2.66 -10.11 -3.05
N LYS A 199 2.53 -11.28 -3.69
CA LYS A 199 2.28 -11.38 -5.14
C LYS A 199 0.79 -11.47 -5.45
N ILE A 200 0.36 -10.83 -6.53
CA ILE A 200 -1.01 -10.97 -7.03
C ILE A 200 -1.19 -12.39 -7.59
N VAL A 201 -2.24 -13.07 -7.14
CA VAL A 201 -2.63 -14.41 -7.57
C VAL A 201 -4.10 -14.43 -8.00
N LEU A 202 -4.42 -15.18 -9.06
CA LEU A 202 -5.80 -15.43 -9.46
C LEU A 202 -6.44 -16.46 -8.52
N VAL A 203 -7.57 -16.10 -7.92
CA VAL A 203 -8.38 -17.01 -7.10
C VAL A 203 -9.40 -17.72 -7.98
N LYS A 204 -10.21 -16.96 -8.71
CA LYS A 204 -11.36 -17.49 -9.46
C LYS A 204 -11.73 -16.58 -10.61
N LEU A 205 -12.29 -17.17 -11.67
CA LEU A 205 -12.91 -16.42 -12.76
C LEU A 205 -14.43 -16.47 -12.63
N THR A 206 -15.07 -15.31 -12.66
CA THR A 206 -16.53 -15.19 -12.70
C THR A 206 -16.98 -14.45 -13.96
N ARG A 207 -18.29 -14.38 -14.20
CA ARG A 207 -18.86 -13.69 -15.39
C ARG A 207 -19.68 -12.45 -15.04
N SER A 208 -19.89 -12.17 -13.75
CA SER A 208 -20.63 -10.99 -13.30
C SER A 208 -20.06 -10.46 -11.99
N ARG A 209 -20.14 -9.15 -11.80
CA ARG A 209 -19.71 -8.47 -10.58
C ARG A 209 -20.45 -9.01 -9.35
N ASN A 210 -21.77 -9.23 -9.47
CA ASN A 210 -22.58 -9.75 -8.37
C ASN A 210 -22.13 -11.15 -7.95
N LYS A 211 -21.80 -12.03 -8.92
CA LYS A 211 -21.23 -13.34 -8.59
C LYS A 211 -19.87 -13.20 -7.94
N ALA A 212 -18.98 -12.35 -8.45
CA ALA A 212 -17.68 -12.11 -7.84
C ALA A 212 -17.78 -11.68 -6.37
N LEU A 213 -18.67 -10.71 -6.09
CA LEU A 213 -18.91 -10.21 -4.73
C LEU A 213 -19.55 -11.27 -3.83
N HIS A 214 -20.56 -12.00 -4.33
CA HIS A 214 -21.20 -13.07 -3.58
C HIS A 214 -20.21 -14.15 -3.18
N GLU A 215 -19.32 -14.52 -4.10
CA GLU A 215 -18.23 -15.44 -3.84
C GLU A 215 -17.32 -14.83 -2.76
N ILE A 216 -16.82 -13.58 -2.88
CA ILE A 216 -15.97 -12.93 -1.83
C ILE A 216 -16.62 -12.97 -0.45
N VAL A 217 -17.91 -12.59 -0.37
CA VAL A 217 -18.64 -12.53 0.91
C VAL A 217 -18.81 -13.92 1.52
N ASN A 218 -19.12 -14.92 0.68
CA ASN A 218 -19.19 -16.32 1.10
C ASN A 218 -17.81 -16.97 1.20
N LYS A 219 -16.74 -16.16 1.14
CA LYS A 219 -15.33 -16.53 1.22
C LYS A 219 -14.96 -17.60 0.21
N ILE A 220 -15.19 -17.29 -1.07
CA ILE A 220 -14.75 -18.04 -2.26
C ILE A 220 -13.78 -19.16 -1.92
#